data_AF-A0A918CX62-F1
#
_entry.id   AF-A0A918CX62-F1
#
_cell.length_a   1.000
_cell.length_b   1.000
_cell.length_c   1.000
_cell.angle_alpha   90.00
_cell.angle_beta   90.00
_cell.angle_gamma   90.00
#
_symmetry.space_group_name_H-M   'P 1'
#
loop_
_entity.id
_entity.type
_entity.pdbx_description
1 polymer ?
#
loop_
_entity_poly.entity_id
_entity_poly.type
_entity_poly.pdbx_seq_one_letter_code
_entity_poly.pdbx_strand_id
1 'polypeptide(L)'
;MRITARNPSERVRLDGINLTEKSVYAQGDAHLAWQTLRAESPLFWQSRSAGEGFWAVTRLKDVRRVLSEHETFSSEAGTAIAMLDSPDPAGGSMMQSTDPPQHHEYRRQLAGRFSSHAAASQAEWVRCFVRKTVEPALDGAVWDAAAAFTRLPMAVGARMMDLPDGDIDLLIHLAFSSLAPGYPHFSQGSEQETAPSAHCEIMMYF
;
A
#
# COMPACT_ATOMS: atom_id res chain seq x y z
N MET A 1 1.87 13.31 -6.05
CA MET A 1 1.32 13.87 -4.79
C MET A 1 2.00 15.19 -4.49
N ARG A 2 1.26 16.30 -4.47
CA ARG A 2 1.79 17.63 -4.16
C ARG A 2 2.13 17.69 -2.66
N ILE A 3 3.38 18.00 -2.32
CA ILE A 3 3.75 18.33 -0.93
C ILE A 3 3.16 19.71 -0.65
N THR A 4 2.03 19.76 0.04
CA THR A 4 1.34 21.02 0.37
C THR A 4 1.74 21.51 1.76
N ALA A 5 2.12 22.78 1.83
CA ALA A 5 2.37 23.45 3.10
C ALA A 5 1.05 23.51 3.88
N ARG A 6 1.07 23.07 5.15
CA ARG A 6 -0.13 23.02 5.97
C ARG A 6 -0.60 24.43 6.32
N ASN A 7 -1.73 24.86 5.77
CA ASN A 7 -2.48 26.03 6.23
C ASN A 7 -3.68 25.58 7.10
N PRO A 8 -3.63 25.70 8.44
CA PRO A 8 -4.64 25.12 9.32
C PRO A 8 -6.05 25.70 9.19
N SER A 9 -6.22 26.89 8.61
CA SER A 9 -7.53 27.52 8.40
C SER A 9 -8.15 27.24 7.04
N GLU A 10 -7.36 26.77 6.08
CA GLU A 10 -7.85 26.49 4.73
C GLU A 10 -8.77 25.27 4.72
N ARG A 11 -9.87 25.36 3.97
CA ARG A 11 -10.88 24.31 3.85
C ARG A 11 -11.39 24.24 2.41
N VAL A 12 -11.80 23.06 1.98
CA VAL A 12 -12.63 22.88 0.77
C VAL A 12 -14.08 22.65 1.17
N ARG A 13 -15.02 22.80 0.25
CA ARG A 13 -16.42 22.47 0.53
C ARG A 13 -16.61 20.96 0.63
N LEU A 14 -17.39 20.50 1.61
CA LEU A 14 -17.66 19.07 1.84
C LEU A 14 -18.31 18.37 0.64
N ASP A 15 -19.21 19.05 -0.07
CA ASP A 15 -19.90 18.51 -1.26
C ASP A 15 -18.97 18.36 -2.48
N GLY A 16 -17.82 19.02 -2.48
CA GLY A 16 -16.78 18.87 -3.49
C GLY A 16 -15.77 17.75 -3.20
N ILE A 17 -15.87 17.07 -2.06
CA ILE A 17 -14.94 16.00 -1.68
C ILE A 17 -15.42 14.68 -2.30
N ASN A 18 -14.57 14.11 -3.15
CA ASN A 18 -14.73 12.76 -3.65
C ASN A 18 -13.44 11.96 -3.45
N LEU A 19 -13.45 11.06 -2.47
CA LEU A 19 -12.31 10.24 -2.08
C LEU A 19 -12.01 9.10 -3.06
N THR A 20 -12.90 8.81 -4.01
CA THR A 20 -12.65 7.78 -5.04
C THR A 20 -11.99 8.33 -6.30
N GLU A 21 -11.91 9.65 -6.45
CA GLU A 21 -11.29 10.30 -7.60
C GLU A 21 -9.77 10.22 -7.52
N LYS A 22 -9.16 9.45 -8.44
CA LYS A 22 -7.70 9.27 -8.50
C LYS A 22 -6.95 10.60 -8.71
N SER A 23 -7.56 11.54 -9.44
CA SER A 23 -7.00 12.86 -9.75
C SER A 23 -6.72 13.70 -8.50
N VAL A 24 -7.51 13.53 -7.42
CA VAL A 24 -7.32 14.22 -6.14
C VAL A 24 -5.95 13.89 -5.53
N TYR A 25 -5.47 12.66 -5.70
CA TYR A 25 -4.19 12.19 -5.17
C TYR A 25 -3.01 12.45 -6.12
N ALA A 26 -3.27 12.39 -7.43
CA ALA A 26 -2.24 12.62 -8.45
C ALA A 26 -1.87 14.10 -8.58
N GLN A 27 -2.87 14.96 -8.72
CA GLN A 27 -2.72 16.37 -9.11
C GLN A 27 -3.39 17.34 -8.11
N GLY A 28 -4.39 16.88 -7.37
CA GLY A 28 -5.13 17.67 -6.39
C GLY A 28 -4.43 17.86 -5.05
N ASP A 29 -5.18 18.39 -4.09
CA ASP A 29 -4.76 18.57 -2.70
C ASP A 29 -5.55 17.63 -1.76
N ALA A 30 -5.16 16.36 -1.76
CA ALA A 30 -5.73 15.37 -0.86
C ALA A 30 -5.54 15.77 0.63
N HIS A 31 -4.45 16.46 0.97
CA HIS A 31 -4.20 16.88 2.35
C HIS A 31 -5.24 17.89 2.84
N LEU A 32 -5.64 18.83 1.98
CA LEU A 32 -6.68 19.80 2.30
C LEU A 32 -8.07 19.15 2.44
N ALA A 33 -8.39 18.17 1.59
CA ALA A 33 -9.60 17.35 1.74
C ALA A 33 -9.60 16.62 3.09
N TRP A 34 -8.52 15.93 3.43
CA TRP A 34 -8.38 15.24 4.73
C TRP A 34 -8.43 16.20 5.92
N GLN A 35 -7.87 17.40 5.78
CA GLN A 35 -7.95 18.44 6.81
C GLN A 35 -9.38 18.90 7.05
N THR A 36 -10.12 19.14 5.97
CA THR A 36 -11.54 19.53 6.02
C THR A 36 -12.38 18.45 6.71
N LEU A 37 -12.25 17.19 6.27
CA LEU A 37 -12.99 16.08 6.87
C LEU A 37 -12.72 15.95 8.37
N ARG A 38 -11.44 15.99 8.79
CA ARG A 38 -11.10 15.93 10.23
C ARG A 38 -11.76 17.03 11.07
N ALA A 39 -11.85 18.23 10.50
CA ALA A 39 -12.38 19.40 11.18
C ALA A 39 -13.91 19.40 11.23
N GLU A 40 -14.57 19.10 10.12
CA GLU A 40 -15.99 19.39 9.90
C GLU A 40 -16.87 18.14 9.81
N SER A 41 -16.36 17.03 9.24
CA SER A 41 -17.10 15.78 9.05
C SER A 41 -16.18 14.57 9.25
N PRO A 42 -15.81 14.26 10.52
CA PRO A 42 -14.75 13.29 10.79
C PRO A 42 -15.14 11.84 10.50
N LEU A 43 -16.44 11.58 10.45
CA LEU A 43 -17.08 10.37 9.95
C LEU A 43 -17.92 10.80 8.74
N PHE A 44 -17.36 10.60 7.55
CA PHE A 44 -17.93 11.11 6.30
C PHE A 44 -18.42 9.96 5.43
N TRP A 45 -19.65 10.04 4.91
CA TRP A 45 -20.13 9.06 3.95
C TRP A 45 -19.67 9.40 2.54
N GLN A 46 -18.85 8.53 1.95
CA GLN A 46 -18.42 8.63 0.56
C GLN A 46 -19.35 7.78 -0.31
N SER A 47 -20.22 8.44 -1.06
CA SER A 47 -20.98 7.79 -2.13
C SER A 47 -20.06 7.41 -3.30
N ARG A 48 -20.40 6.32 -4.00
CA ARG A 48 -19.71 5.85 -5.19
C ARG A 48 -20.65 5.91 -6.40
N SER A 49 -20.09 6.11 -7.58
CA SER A 49 -20.85 6.15 -8.84
C SER A 49 -21.42 4.77 -9.21
N ALA A 50 -20.74 3.70 -8.77
CA ALA A 50 -21.19 2.33 -8.86
C ALA A 50 -20.97 1.63 -7.51
N GLY A 51 -21.90 0.75 -7.14
CA GLY A 51 -21.81 -0.05 -5.92
C GLY A 51 -22.19 0.70 -4.63
N GLU A 52 -21.92 0.08 -3.49
CA GLU A 52 -22.17 0.68 -2.18
C GLU A 52 -21.10 1.73 -1.85
N GLY A 53 -21.50 2.79 -1.13
CA GLY A 53 -20.57 3.77 -0.56
C GLY A 53 -19.81 3.22 0.65
N PHE A 54 -18.97 4.06 1.25
CA PHE A 54 -18.26 3.70 2.48
C PHE A 54 -18.13 4.86 3.45
N TRP A 55 -17.93 4.53 4.72
CA TRP A 55 -17.61 5.50 5.75
C TRP A 55 -16.10 5.80 5.76
N ALA A 56 -15.74 7.05 5.54
CA ALA A 56 -14.39 7.56 5.73
C ALA A 56 -14.20 8.05 7.18
N VAL A 57 -13.36 7.34 7.93
CA VAL A 57 -13.01 7.68 9.31
C VAL A 57 -11.67 8.42 9.32
N THR A 58 -11.65 9.68 9.77
CA THR A 58 -10.49 10.56 9.53
C THR A 58 -9.77 11.03 10.78
N ARG A 59 -10.35 10.86 11.97
CA ARG A 59 -9.71 11.19 13.25
C ARG A 59 -8.96 9.99 13.81
N LEU A 60 -7.74 10.23 14.29
CA LEU A 60 -6.85 9.18 14.81
C LEU A 60 -7.52 8.29 15.87
N LYS A 61 -8.31 8.88 16.79
CA LYS A 61 -9.00 8.11 17.84
C LYS A 61 -10.00 7.11 17.26
N ASP A 62 -10.72 7.52 16.22
CA ASP A 62 -11.78 6.73 15.60
C ASP A 62 -11.19 5.69 14.65
N VAL A 63 -10.12 6.06 13.93
CA VAL A 63 -9.31 5.11 13.13
C VAL A 63 -8.72 4.02 14.02
N ARG A 64 -8.13 4.37 15.17
CA ARG A 64 -7.60 3.38 16.12
C ARG A 64 -8.68 2.41 16.59
N ARG A 65 -9.86 2.94 16.91
CA ARG A 65 -11.02 2.13 17.33
C ARG A 65 -11.39 1.11 16.24
N VAL A 66 -11.61 1.59 15.01
CA VAL A 66 -11.97 0.72 13.88
C VAL A 66 -10.92 -0.36 13.64
N LEU A 67 -9.64 0.00 13.67
CA LEU A 67 -8.54 -0.95 13.43
C LEU A 67 -8.26 -1.89 14.60
N SER A 68 -8.81 -1.64 15.80
CA SER A 68 -8.57 -2.48 16.99
C SER A 68 -9.76 -3.36 17.36
N GLU A 69 -11.00 -2.92 17.10
CA GLU A 69 -12.24 -3.63 17.45
C GLU A 69 -12.60 -4.66 16.37
N HIS A 70 -11.77 -5.69 16.19
CA HIS A 70 -11.93 -6.70 15.13
C HIS A 70 -13.24 -7.51 15.23
N GLU A 71 -13.86 -7.61 16.41
CA GLU A 71 -15.18 -8.24 16.58
C GLU A 71 -16.32 -7.40 15.96
N THR A 72 -16.08 -6.09 15.76
CA THR A 72 -17.04 -5.15 15.16
C THR A 72 -16.68 -4.85 13.71
N PHE A 73 -15.39 -4.76 13.38
CA PHE A 73 -14.88 -4.41 12.06
C PHE A 73 -14.01 -5.54 11.52
N SER A 74 -14.62 -6.40 10.71
CA SER A 74 -13.97 -7.55 10.09
C SER A 74 -13.11 -7.15 8.88
N SER A 75 -11.99 -7.83 8.68
CA SER A 75 -11.17 -7.71 7.46
C SER A 75 -11.51 -8.76 6.39
N GLU A 76 -12.35 -9.76 6.72
CA GLU A 76 -12.64 -10.90 5.83
C GLU A 76 -13.52 -10.52 4.64
N ALA A 77 -14.29 -9.44 4.75
CA ALA A 77 -15.09 -8.89 3.65
C ALA A 77 -14.27 -8.06 2.65
N GLY A 78 -12.96 -7.89 2.88
CA GLY A 78 -12.05 -7.16 2.02
C GLY A 78 -11.44 -5.92 2.68
N THR A 79 -10.23 -5.58 2.26
CA THR A 79 -9.40 -4.54 2.89
C THR A 79 -9.14 -3.33 1.99
N ALA A 80 -9.72 -3.32 0.79
CA ALA A 80 -9.57 -2.25 -0.19
C ALA A 80 -10.92 -1.78 -0.74
N ILE A 81 -11.00 -0.50 -1.10
CA ILE A 81 -12.22 0.12 -1.69
C ILE A 81 -12.67 -0.63 -2.97
N ALA A 82 -11.73 -1.19 -3.74
CA ALA A 82 -12.03 -1.96 -4.94
C ALA A 82 -12.78 -3.28 -4.67
N MET A 83 -12.78 -3.76 -3.43
CA MET A 83 -13.41 -5.01 -2.99
C MET A 83 -14.78 -4.78 -2.33
N LEU A 84 -15.30 -3.55 -2.29
CA LEU A 84 -16.59 -3.28 -1.65
C LEU A 84 -17.76 -3.98 -2.35
N ASP A 85 -17.67 -4.20 -3.66
CA ASP A 85 -18.78 -4.74 -4.46
C ASP A 85 -18.66 -6.25 -4.69
N SER A 86 -17.59 -6.89 -4.21
CA SER A 86 -17.33 -8.31 -4.44
C SER A 86 -16.52 -8.89 -3.29
N PRO A 87 -16.92 -10.04 -2.71
CA PRO A 87 -16.18 -10.66 -1.61
C PRO A 87 -14.71 -10.85 -1.97
N ASP A 88 -13.81 -10.55 -1.02
CA ASP A 88 -12.39 -10.82 -1.17
C ASP A 88 -12.18 -12.35 -1.25
N PRO A 89 -11.69 -12.91 -2.38
CA PRO A 89 -11.44 -14.33 -2.49
C PRO A 89 -10.37 -14.83 -1.50
N ALA A 90 -9.56 -13.91 -0.95
CA ALA A 90 -8.58 -14.21 0.08
C ALA A 90 -9.14 -14.16 1.52
N GLY A 91 -10.43 -13.82 1.68
CA GLY A 91 -11.12 -13.78 2.97
C GLY A 91 -10.94 -15.09 3.76
N GLY A 92 -10.50 -14.98 5.00
CA GLY A 92 -10.20 -16.12 5.87
C GLY A 92 -8.93 -16.91 5.51
N SER A 93 -8.31 -16.65 4.35
CA SER A 93 -7.18 -17.45 3.85
C SER A 93 -5.83 -16.71 3.90
N MET A 94 -5.80 -15.43 3.57
CA MET A 94 -4.59 -14.61 3.62
C MET A 94 -4.54 -13.80 4.91
N MET A 95 -3.38 -13.73 5.58
CA MET A 95 -3.22 -13.07 6.88
C MET A 95 -3.87 -11.67 6.97
N GLN A 96 -3.79 -10.85 5.93
CA GLN A 96 -4.36 -9.50 5.91
C GLN A 96 -5.89 -9.46 5.82
N SER A 97 -6.53 -10.54 5.36
CA SER A 97 -7.97 -10.68 5.14
C SER A 97 -8.57 -11.79 6.02
N THR A 98 -7.96 -12.10 7.16
CA THR A 98 -8.41 -13.12 8.12
C THR A 98 -8.58 -12.47 9.49
N ASP A 99 -9.66 -12.81 10.22
CA ASP A 99 -9.85 -12.36 11.59
C ASP A 99 -9.34 -13.38 12.63
N PRO A 100 -9.19 -13.01 13.92
CA PRO A 100 -8.91 -13.97 14.98
C PRO A 100 -9.99 -15.08 15.06
N PRO A 101 -9.61 -16.32 15.45
CA PRO A 101 -8.32 -16.72 16.01
C PRO A 101 -7.25 -17.06 14.96
N GLN A 102 -7.62 -17.40 13.73
CA GLN A 102 -6.70 -17.90 12.70
C GLN A 102 -5.62 -16.87 12.34
N HIS A 103 -5.99 -15.58 12.30
CA HIS A 103 -5.02 -14.49 12.13
C HIS A 103 -3.89 -14.52 13.18
N HIS A 104 -4.17 -14.89 14.43
CA HIS A 104 -3.14 -14.96 15.47
C HIS A 104 -2.14 -16.10 15.22
N GLU A 105 -2.61 -17.21 14.66
CA GLU A 105 -1.76 -18.35 14.31
C GLU A 105 -0.79 -17.96 13.20
N TYR A 106 -1.30 -17.37 12.12
CA TYR A 106 -0.47 -16.86 11.04
C TYR A 106 0.55 -15.84 11.55
N ARG A 107 0.09 -14.86 12.34
CA ARG A 107 0.96 -13.79 12.85
C ARG A 107 2.06 -14.32 13.75
N ARG A 108 1.76 -15.33 14.58
CA ARG A 108 2.73 -15.97 15.48
C ARG A 108 3.85 -16.64 14.69
N GLN A 109 3.55 -17.28 13.56
CA GLN A 109 4.55 -17.94 12.72
C GLN A 109 5.52 -16.94 12.09
N LEU A 110 5.05 -15.75 11.70
CA LEU A 110 5.89 -14.73 11.07
C LEU A 110 6.59 -13.78 12.04
N ALA A 111 6.08 -13.62 13.27
CA ALA A 111 6.51 -12.58 14.22
C ALA A 111 8.03 -12.51 14.45
N GLY A 112 8.72 -13.66 14.48
CA GLY A 112 10.18 -13.72 14.68
C GLY A 112 10.96 -12.98 13.59
N ARG A 113 10.54 -13.12 12.32
CA ARG A 113 11.18 -12.47 11.15
C ARG A 113 11.03 -10.96 11.16
N PHE A 114 10.00 -10.44 11.84
CA PHE A 114 9.72 -9.01 11.96
C PHE A 114 10.07 -8.44 13.34
N SER A 115 10.81 -9.19 14.17
CA SER A 115 11.26 -8.70 15.46
C SER A 115 12.24 -7.53 15.32
N SER A 116 12.34 -6.67 16.35
CA SER A 116 13.31 -5.57 16.37
C SER A 116 14.75 -6.04 16.19
N HIS A 117 15.08 -7.22 16.72
CA HIS A 117 16.38 -7.86 16.53
C HIS A 117 16.60 -8.28 15.07
N ALA A 118 15.62 -8.95 14.44
CA ALA A 118 15.70 -9.35 13.04
C ALA A 118 15.80 -8.14 12.09
N ALA A 119 15.10 -7.05 12.39
CA ALA A 119 15.25 -5.80 11.63
C ALA A 119 16.65 -5.17 11.81
N ALA A 120 17.17 -5.16 13.04
CA ALA A 120 18.48 -4.59 13.34
C ALA A 120 19.63 -5.36 12.65
N SER A 121 19.52 -6.68 12.48
CA SER A 121 20.54 -7.48 11.80
C SER A 121 20.69 -7.14 10.30
N GLN A 122 19.68 -6.48 9.70
CA GLN A 122 19.72 -6.04 8.31
C GLN A 122 20.34 -4.64 8.13
N ALA A 123 20.58 -3.90 9.22
CA ALA A 123 20.90 -2.48 9.17
C ALA A 123 22.16 -2.15 8.35
N GLU A 124 23.22 -2.95 8.49
CA GLU A 124 24.46 -2.69 7.75
C GLU A 124 24.33 -3.03 6.26
N TRP A 125 23.60 -4.08 5.92
CA TRP A 125 23.31 -4.42 4.53
C TRP A 125 22.47 -3.31 3.86
N VAL A 126 21.40 -2.84 4.53
CA VAL A 126 20.58 -1.72 4.03
C VAL A 126 21.42 -0.46 3.88
N ARG A 127 22.30 -0.16 4.84
CA ARG A 127 23.22 0.98 4.76
C ARG A 127 24.16 0.89 3.55
N CYS A 128 24.72 -0.28 3.30
CA CYS A 128 25.58 -0.53 2.14
C CYS A 128 24.79 -0.37 0.82
N PHE A 129 23.59 -0.95 0.75
CA PHE A 129 22.71 -0.81 -0.41
C PHE A 129 22.42 0.67 -0.69
N VAL A 130 21.92 1.40 0.31
CA VAL A 130 21.58 2.83 0.18
C VAL A 130 22.80 3.65 -0.26
N ARG A 131 23.99 3.42 0.32
CA ARG A 131 25.22 4.12 -0.08
C ARG A 131 25.53 3.94 -1.57
N LYS A 132 25.46 2.70 -2.07
CA LYS A 132 25.68 2.41 -3.50
C LYS A 132 24.60 3.04 -4.36
N THR A 133 23.34 3.02 -3.92
CA THR A 133 22.23 3.62 -4.66
C THR A 133 22.40 5.14 -4.81
N VAL A 134 22.88 5.84 -3.78
CA VAL A 134 23.04 7.31 -3.81
C VAL A 134 24.36 7.78 -4.41
N GLU A 135 25.33 6.90 -4.64
CA GLU A 135 26.65 7.25 -5.16
C GLU A 135 26.59 8.05 -6.49
N PRO A 136 25.77 7.67 -7.49
CA PRO A 136 25.62 8.46 -8.72
C PRO A 136 24.99 9.85 -8.52
N ALA A 137 24.29 10.06 -7.40
CA ALA A 137 23.68 11.35 -7.08
C ALA A 137 24.72 12.39 -6.62
N LEU A 138 25.94 11.97 -6.28
CA LEU A 138 26.99 12.84 -5.77
C LEU A 138 27.68 13.67 -6.86
N ASP A 139 27.50 13.31 -8.13
CA ASP A 139 28.13 13.98 -9.28
C ASP A 139 27.47 15.33 -9.63
N GLY A 140 26.45 15.75 -8.88
CA GLY A 140 25.74 17.03 -9.07
C GLY A 140 24.75 17.05 -10.24
N ALA A 141 24.58 15.91 -10.94
CA ALA A 141 23.58 15.73 -11.98
C ALA A 141 22.17 15.59 -11.40
N VAL A 142 21.15 15.86 -12.23
CA VAL A 142 19.76 15.53 -11.90
C VAL A 142 19.65 14.02 -11.75
N TRP A 143 19.14 13.58 -10.59
CA TRP A 143 19.05 12.17 -10.22
C TRP A 143 17.64 11.84 -9.73
N ASP A 144 17.04 10.81 -10.31
CA ASP A 144 15.70 10.34 -9.93
C ASP A 144 15.78 9.38 -8.73
N ALA A 145 15.60 9.94 -7.54
CA ALA A 145 15.59 9.17 -6.30
C ALA A 145 14.45 8.14 -6.23
N ALA A 146 13.28 8.44 -6.82
CA ALA A 146 12.14 7.55 -6.77
C ALA A 146 12.44 6.29 -7.60
N ALA A 147 12.94 6.46 -8.82
CA ALA A 147 13.37 5.34 -9.66
C ALA A 147 14.48 4.55 -8.97
N ALA A 148 15.51 5.22 -8.44
CA ALA A 148 16.67 4.56 -7.85
C ALA A 148 16.35 3.72 -6.60
N PHE A 149 15.40 4.15 -5.77
CA PHE A 149 15.01 3.41 -4.55
C PHE A 149 13.92 2.36 -4.77
N THR A 150 13.34 2.25 -5.98
CA THR A 150 12.35 1.21 -6.32
C THR A 150 12.81 -0.19 -5.93
N ARG A 151 14.11 -0.48 -6.09
CA ARG A 151 14.68 -1.79 -5.81
C ARG A 151 14.80 -2.13 -4.32
N LEU A 152 14.94 -1.12 -3.44
CA LEU A 152 15.28 -1.33 -2.04
C LEU A 152 14.24 -2.18 -1.28
N PRO A 153 12.93 -1.88 -1.34
CA PRO A 153 11.93 -2.67 -0.61
C PRO A 153 11.92 -4.14 -1.03
N MET A 154 11.99 -4.42 -2.35
CA MET A 154 11.99 -5.80 -2.84
C MET A 154 13.28 -6.53 -2.45
N ALA A 155 14.44 -5.85 -2.49
CA ALA A 155 15.70 -6.44 -2.09
C ALA A 155 15.74 -6.79 -0.60
N VAL A 156 15.16 -5.95 0.27
CA VAL A 156 14.98 -6.27 1.70
C VAL A 156 14.04 -7.47 1.86
N GLY A 157 12.90 -7.49 1.16
CA GLY A 157 11.93 -8.57 1.22
C GLY A 157 12.50 -9.92 0.76
N ALA A 158 13.20 -9.93 -0.38
CA ALA A 158 13.90 -11.10 -0.91
C ALA A 158 14.88 -11.67 0.10
N ARG A 159 15.69 -10.81 0.73
CA ARG A 159 16.64 -11.23 1.78
C ARG A 159 15.94 -11.76 3.03
N MET A 160 14.78 -11.23 3.42
CA MET A 160 13.99 -11.76 4.54
C MET A 160 13.38 -13.13 4.25
N MET A 161 13.21 -13.47 2.98
CA MET A 161 12.69 -14.75 2.49
C MET A 161 13.80 -15.70 2.03
N ASP A 162 15.07 -15.33 2.20
CA ASP A 162 16.24 -16.08 1.72
C ASP A 162 16.22 -16.35 0.20
N LEU A 163 15.69 -15.42 -0.59
CA LEU A 163 15.62 -15.50 -2.05
C LEU A 163 16.92 -15.01 -2.74
N PRO A 164 17.22 -15.48 -3.95
CA PRO A 164 18.39 -15.03 -4.71
C PRO A 164 18.33 -13.55 -5.12
N ASP A 165 19.44 -12.83 -4.98
CA ASP A 165 19.55 -11.41 -5.39
C ASP A 165 19.28 -11.20 -6.90
N GLY A 166 19.54 -12.23 -7.73
CA GLY A 166 19.31 -12.21 -9.18
C GLY A 166 17.84 -12.10 -9.56
N ASP A 167 16.92 -12.50 -8.69
CA ASP A 167 15.49 -12.56 -8.97
C ASP A 167 14.76 -11.26 -8.60
N ILE A 168 15.44 -10.31 -7.94
CA ILE A 168 14.82 -9.09 -7.43
C ILE A 168 14.12 -8.29 -8.55
N ASP A 169 14.71 -8.18 -9.73
CA ASP A 169 14.09 -7.43 -10.84
C ASP A 169 12.84 -8.12 -11.38
N LEU A 170 12.85 -9.45 -11.44
CA LEU A 170 11.68 -10.25 -11.78
C LEU A 170 10.57 -10.03 -10.74
N LEU A 171 10.91 -10.12 -9.45
CA LEU A 171 9.95 -9.94 -8.36
C LEU A 171 9.37 -8.52 -8.36
N ILE A 172 10.17 -7.49 -8.65
CA ILE A 172 9.68 -6.11 -8.84
C ILE A 172 8.69 -6.07 -9.99
N HIS A 173 9.06 -6.61 -11.16
CA HIS A 173 8.18 -6.63 -12.33
C HIS A 173 6.85 -7.28 -11.99
N LEU A 174 6.86 -8.51 -11.46
CA LEU A 174 5.66 -9.24 -11.11
C LEU A 174 4.80 -8.50 -10.07
N ALA A 175 5.40 -7.94 -9.02
CA ALA A 175 4.67 -7.21 -8.00
C ALA A 175 3.97 -5.96 -8.55
N PHE A 176 4.65 -5.18 -9.41
CA PHE A 176 4.02 -4.01 -10.05
C PHE A 176 2.97 -4.42 -11.08
N SER A 177 3.18 -5.49 -11.84
CA SER A 177 2.19 -6.03 -12.78
C SER A 177 0.90 -6.48 -12.06
N SER A 178 1.02 -7.03 -10.85
CA SER A 178 -0.15 -7.38 -10.02
C SER A 178 -0.85 -6.18 -9.40
N LEU A 179 -0.11 -5.19 -8.89
CA LEU A 179 -0.68 -4.06 -8.13
C LEU A 179 -1.10 -2.86 -8.99
N ALA A 180 -0.44 -2.66 -10.13
CA ALA A 180 -0.63 -1.53 -11.03
C ALA A 180 -0.64 -1.99 -12.50
N PRO A 181 -1.56 -2.88 -12.90
CA PRO A 181 -1.56 -3.47 -14.24
C PRO A 181 -1.73 -2.43 -15.37
N GLY A 182 -2.33 -1.27 -15.08
CA GLY A 182 -2.47 -0.15 -16.03
C GLY A 182 -1.23 0.72 -16.20
N TYR A 183 -0.12 0.42 -15.52
CA TYR A 183 1.10 1.19 -15.65
C TYR A 183 1.90 0.72 -16.88
N PRO A 184 2.19 1.58 -17.87
CA PRO A 184 2.74 1.15 -19.17
C PRO A 184 4.04 0.34 -19.10
N HIS A 185 4.86 0.55 -18.06
CA HIS A 185 6.12 -0.17 -17.87
C HIS A 185 5.96 -1.61 -17.34
N PHE A 186 4.77 -1.98 -16.85
CA PHE A 186 4.49 -3.28 -16.23
C PHE A 186 3.26 -3.99 -16.85
N SER A 187 2.59 -3.37 -17.83
CA SER A 187 1.46 -3.95 -18.54
C SER A 187 1.91 -5.00 -19.55
N GLN A 188 1.30 -6.18 -19.53
CA GLN A 188 1.38 -7.18 -20.60
C GLN A 188 -0.03 -7.40 -21.18
N GLY A 189 -0.24 -6.95 -22.42
CA GLY A 189 -1.57 -6.99 -23.03
C GLY A 189 -2.53 -6.00 -22.37
N SER A 190 -3.74 -6.45 -22.03
CA SER A 190 -4.73 -5.64 -21.30
C SER A 190 -4.51 -5.66 -19.79
N GLU A 191 -5.06 -4.66 -19.07
CA GLU A 191 -5.02 -4.63 -17.59
C GLU A 191 -5.66 -5.89 -16.98
N GLN A 192 -6.68 -6.43 -17.67
CA GLN A 192 -7.44 -7.62 -17.27
C GLN A 192 -6.64 -8.91 -17.42
N GLU A 193 -5.59 -8.92 -18.25
CA GLU A 193 -4.69 -10.07 -18.46
C GLU A 193 -3.41 -9.96 -17.62
N THR A 194 -2.91 -8.73 -17.45
CA THR A 194 -1.62 -8.45 -16.78
C THR A 194 -1.62 -8.96 -15.33
N ALA A 195 -2.63 -8.58 -14.54
CA ALA A 195 -2.64 -8.91 -13.12
C ALA A 195 -2.82 -10.42 -12.84
N PRO A 196 -3.74 -11.15 -13.51
CA PRO A 196 -3.83 -12.60 -13.36
C PRO A 196 -2.57 -13.35 -13.79
N SER A 197 -1.92 -12.97 -14.90
CA SER A 197 -0.66 -13.61 -15.34
C SER A 197 0.43 -13.45 -14.28
N ALA A 198 0.63 -12.21 -13.83
CA ALA A 198 1.61 -11.92 -12.78
C ALA A 198 1.32 -12.69 -11.48
N HIS A 199 0.05 -12.82 -11.09
CA HIS A 199 -0.34 -13.62 -9.93
C HIS A 199 0.04 -15.10 -10.10
N CYS A 200 -0.27 -15.71 -11.26
CA CYS A 200 0.13 -17.09 -11.56
C CYS A 200 1.64 -17.26 -11.52
N GLU A 201 2.41 -16.34 -12.12
CA GLU A 201 3.87 -16.38 -12.15
C GLU A 201 4.47 -16.26 -10.73
N ILE A 202 3.93 -15.40 -9.87
CA ILE A 202 4.34 -15.32 -8.45
C ILE A 202 4.05 -16.65 -7.74
N MET A 203 2.90 -17.26 -7.95
CA MET A 203 2.57 -18.55 -7.32
C MET A 203 3.44 -19.70 -7.83
N MET A 204 3.90 -19.64 -9.08
CA MET A 204 4.82 -20.65 -9.64
C MET A 204 6.28 -20.44 -9.21
N TYR A 205 6.63 -19.26 -8.70
CA TYR A 205 7.97 -18.94 -8.21
C TYR A 205 8.25 -19.55 -6.82
N PHE A 206 7.22 -19.69 -5.97
CA PHE A 206 7.31 -20.26 -4.62
C PHE A 206 6.89 -21.73 -4.57
#